data_AF-A0A6A6BGQ8-F1
#
_entry.id   AF-A0A6A6BGQ8-F1
#
_cell.length_a   1.000
_cell.length_b   1.000
_cell.length_c   1.000
_cell.angle_alpha   90.00
_cell.angle_beta   90.00
_cell.angle_gamma   90.00
#
_symmetry.space_group_name_H-M   'P 1'
#
loop_
_entity.id
_entity.type
_entity.pdbx_description
1 polymer ?
#
loop_
_entity_poly.entity_id
_entity_poly.type
_entity_poly.pdbx_seq_one_letter_code
_entity_poly.pdbx_strand_id
1 'polypeptide(L)'
;MDVEAFPDFIKLNSIDRHRRPSMPQNRIANEEPTKSARPPGVTDMQNLEKRYPHITQKMADLSSLQLFRRFKRTRMRLILAKQDQVARLESELDKIDEEEPNEINLGCLREDRREERWKKLRELERALSEYDNLVEKAHWALSMPDVNEKQNQSLRHFVGDSGLISWKESEYTRQSTRELMYIGVVRDRGMEKITTVAKSIVEAMYGLYDKNMGE
;
A
#
# COMPACT_ATOMS: atom_id res chain seq x y z
N MET A 1 -1.87 -23.19 13.27
CA MET A 1 -1.50 -22.12 12.31
C MET A 1 -2.78 -21.86 11.53
N ASP A 2 -3.64 -21.06 12.12
CA ASP A 2 -5.00 -20.86 11.64
C ASP A 2 -5.10 -19.43 11.09
N VAL A 3 -5.33 -19.36 9.79
CA VAL A 3 -5.61 -18.12 9.08
C VAL A 3 -7.10 -17.88 9.24
N GLU A 4 -7.50 -17.16 10.28
CA GLU A 4 -8.89 -16.78 10.45
C GLU A 4 -9.31 -15.79 9.36
N ALA A 5 -10.46 -16.12 8.76
CA ALA A 5 -11.06 -15.51 7.62
C ALA A 5 -11.54 -14.07 7.90
N PHE A 6 -11.30 -13.17 6.94
CA PHE A 6 -12.03 -11.92 6.86
C PHE A 6 -13.48 -12.18 6.44
N PRO A 7 -14.50 -11.64 7.13
CA PRO A 7 -15.89 -11.86 6.75
C PRO A 7 -16.29 -11.01 5.53
N ASP A 8 -16.99 -11.68 4.61
CA ASP A 8 -17.67 -11.12 3.43
C ASP A 8 -18.61 -9.96 3.79
N PHE A 9 -18.39 -8.81 3.14
CA PHE A 9 -19.34 -7.70 3.20
C PHE A 9 -19.68 -7.15 1.81
N ILE A 10 -21.00 -7.14 1.56
CA ILE A 10 -21.78 -6.41 0.55
C ILE A 10 -22.08 -7.16 -0.77
N LYS A 11 -23.18 -7.94 -0.73
CA LYS A 11 -24.14 -8.07 -1.83
C LYS A 11 -25.07 -6.86 -1.83
N LEU A 12 -25.24 -6.17 -2.96
CA LEU A 12 -26.36 -5.28 -3.21
C LEU A 12 -26.73 -5.29 -4.70
N ASN A 13 -27.83 -6.02 -4.97
CA ASN A 13 -28.92 -5.86 -5.95
C ASN A 13 -28.71 -4.91 -7.14
N SER A 14 -28.85 -5.38 -8.39
CA SER A 14 -30.11 -5.57 -9.16
C SER A 14 -30.72 -4.23 -9.64
N ILE A 15 -31.31 -4.26 -10.84
CA ILE A 15 -31.96 -3.17 -11.63
C ILE A 15 -30.96 -2.55 -12.64
N ASP A 16 -31.14 -2.50 -13.96
CA ASP A 16 -32.31 -2.71 -14.83
C ASP A 16 -31.86 -3.21 -16.21
N ARG A 17 -32.61 -4.17 -16.78
CA ARG A 17 -32.51 -4.58 -18.18
C ARG A 17 -33.62 -3.87 -18.94
N HIS A 18 -33.28 -3.09 -19.97
CA HIS A 18 -34.01 -2.94 -21.24
C HIS A 18 -33.80 -1.54 -21.87
N ARG A 19 -33.06 -1.50 -22.99
CA ARG A 19 -33.49 -0.89 -24.26
C ARG A 19 -32.36 -1.01 -25.29
N ARG A 20 -32.53 -1.92 -26.26
CA ARG A 20 -31.88 -1.83 -27.57
C ARG A 20 -32.84 -1.09 -28.51
N PRO A 21 -32.36 -0.12 -29.29
CA PRO A 21 -32.96 0.19 -30.58
C PRO A 21 -32.13 -0.43 -31.71
N SER A 22 -32.85 -0.99 -32.67
CA SER A 22 -32.42 -1.65 -33.90
C SER A 22 -31.73 -0.72 -34.91
N MET A 23 -30.74 -1.25 -35.62
CA MET A 23 -30.13 -0.66 -36.83
C MET A 23 -31.03 -0.90 -38.07
N PRO A 24 -31.03 0.00 -39.08
CA PRO A 24 -31.32 -0.36 -40.45
C PRO A 24 -30.02 -0.68 -41.23
N GLN A 25 -30.06 -1.78 -41.96
CA GLN A 25 -29.06 -2.26 -42.92
C GLN A 25 -29.12 -1.46 -44.22
N ASN A 26 -27.98 -1.05 -44.80
CA ASN A 26 -27.65 -1.43 -46.18
C ASN A 26 -26.29 -0.96 -46.72
N ARG A 27 -25.78 -1.83 -47.62
CA ARG A 27 -24.91 -1.64 -48.80
C ARG A 27 -23.44 -2.03 -48.74
N ILE A 28 -23.13 -2.89 -49.71
CA ILE A 28 -21.95 -3.70 -50.03
C ILE A 28 -21.08 -2.92 -51.04
N ALA A 29 -19.75 -2.97 -50.91
CA ALA A 29 -18.82 -3.20 -52.03
C ALA A 29 -17.35 -3.32 -51.55
N ASN A 30 -16.82 -4.54 -51.69
CA ASN A 30 -15.47 -4.91 -52.14
C ASN A 30 -14.26 -4.03 -51.79
N GLU A 31 -13.45 -4.50 -50.83
CA GLU A 31 -11.99 -4.36 -50.83
C GLU A 31 -11.35 -5.71 -50.43
N GLU A 32 -10.24 -6.04 -51.09
CA GLU A 32 -9.51 -7.32 -51.07
C GLU A 32 -8.91 -7.69 -49.68
N PRO A 33 -8.65 -8.99 -49.39
CA PRO A 33 -8.23 -9.42 -48.05
C PRO A 33 -6.72 -9.24 -47.87
N THR A 34 -6.27 -8.04 -47.48
CA THR A 34 -4.93 -7.86 -46.93
C THR A 34 -4.91 -8.04 -45.41
N LYS A 35 -4.13 -9.03 -44.97
CA LYS A 35 -3.61 -9.27 -43.61
C LYS A 35 -4.62 -9.76 -42.56
N SER A 36 -4.52 -11.06 -42.30
CA SER A 36 -4.97 -11.79 -41.11
C SER A 36 -4.91 -10.95 -39.82
N ALA A 37 -6.03 -10.33 -39.47
CA ALA A 37 -6.31 -9.83 -38.14
C ALA A 37 -6.86 -11.01 -37.32
N ARG A 38 -6.07 -11.54 -36.39
CA ARG A 38 -6.55 -12.55 -35.44
C ARG A 38 -7.71 -11.95 -34.62
N PRO A 39 -8.82 -12.68 -34.41
CA PRO A 39 -9.93 -12.19 -33.60
C PRO A 39 -9.48 -11.97 -32.14
N PRO A 40 -9.85 -10.85 -31.49
CA PRO A 40 -9.56 -10.61 -30.10
C PRO A 40 -10.54 -11.44 -29.25
N GLY A 41 -10.18 -12.68 -28.92
CA GLY A 41 -11.15 -13.50 -28.18
C GLY A 41 -10.78 -14.91 -27.77
N VAL A 42 -9.54 -15.37 -27.98
CA VAL A 42 -9.10 -16.66 -27.41
C VAL A 42 -7.83 -16.41 -26.63
N THR A 43 -8.01 -16.08 -25.35
CA THR A 43 -6.93 -15.94 -24.38
C THR A 43 -6.45 -17.34 -24.05
N ASP A 44 -5.31 -17.76 -24.61
CA ASP A 44 -4.64 -18.99 -24.18
C ASP A 44 -4.37 -18.90 -22.67
N MET A 45 -5.07 -19.74 -21.90
CA MET A 45 -4.93 -19.83 -20.44
C MET A 45 -3.46 -20.08 -20.03
N GLN A 46 -2.71 -20.80 -20.87
CA GLN A 46 -1.28 -21.07 -20.74
C GLN A 46 -0.39 -19.82 -20.87
N ASN A 47 -0.84 -18.78 -21.58
CA ASN A 47 -0.10 -17.52 -21.66
C ASN A 47 -0.31 -16.66 -20.41
N LEU A 48 -1.44 -16.81 -19.71
CA LEU A 48 -1.76 -16.06 -18.49
C LEU A 48 -0.75 -16.31 -17.37
N GLU A 49 -0.33 -17.57 -17.20
CA GLU A 49 0.66 -18.02 -16.22
C GLU A 49 2.03 -17.33 -16.39
N LYS A 50 2.37 -16.86 -17.60
CA LYS A 50 3.63 -16.18 -17.91
C LYS A 50 3.54 -14.65 -17.88
N ARG A 51 2.33 -14.06 -17.83
CA ARG A 51 2.16 -12.59 -17.89
C ARG A 51 2.61 -11.91 -16.62
N TYR A 52 2.07 -12.36 -15.49
CA TYR A 52 2.34 -11.73 -14.20
C TYR A 52 3.83 -11.84 -13.83
N PRO A 53 4.48 -13.02 -13.96
CA PRO A 53 5.93 -13.13 -13.75
C PRO A 53 6.75 -12.20 -14.65
N HIS A 54 6.37 -12.05 -15.92
CA HIS A 54 7.08 -11.16 -16.85
C HIS A 54 6.93 -9.68 -16.48
N ILE A 55 5.74 -9.26 -16.05
CA ILE A 55 5.49 -7.90 -15.56
C ILE A 55 6.29 -7.64 -14.29
N THR A 56 6.23 -8.56 -13.32
CA THR A 56 6.96 -8.40 -12.05
C THR A 56 8.46 -8.36 -12.29
N GLN A 57 8.98 -9.16 -13.23
CA GLN A 57 10.38 -9.09 -13.62
C GLN A 57 10.73 -7.71 -14.20
N LYS A 58 9.94 -7.20 -15.14
CA LYS A 58 10.18 -5.85 -15.71
C LYS A 58 10.05 -4.74 -14.68
N MET A 59 9.11 -4.83 -13.74
CA MET A 59 8.98 -3.89 -12.64
C MET A 59 10.15 -3.99 -11.64
N ALA A 60 10.72 -5.18 -11.46
CA ALA A 60 11.93 -5.36 -10.65
C ALA A 60 13.16 -4.73 -11.34
N ASP A 61 13.29 -4.90 -12.65
CA ASP A 61 14.44 -4.43 -13.43
C ASP A 61 14.42 -2.90 -13.64
N LEU A 62 13.25 -2.31 -13.84
CA LEU A 62 13.09 -0.88 -14.16
C LEU A 62 12.53 -0.11 -12.96
N SER A 63 13.42 0.62 -12.27
CA SER A 63 13.04 1.44 -11.12
C SER A 63 11.92 2.44 -11.43
N SER A 64 11.89 3.00 -12.65
CA SER A 64 10.84 3.93 -13.10
C SER A 64 9.43 3.35 -13.07
N LEU A 65 9.27 2.03 -13.03
CA LEU A 65 7.98 1.34 -12.99
C LEU A 65 7.53 0.97 -11.57
N GLN A 66 8.36 1.23 -10.55
CA GLN A 66 8.12 0.85 -9.16
C GLN A 66 7.23 1.88 -8.43
N LEU A 67 6.05 2.13 -9.01
CA LEU A 67 5.02 3.01 -8.46
C LEU A 67 3.85 2.18 -7.94
N PHE A 68 3.45 2.45 -6.71
CA PHE A 68 2.40 1.71 -6.03
C PHE A 68 1.42 2.65 -5.36
N ARG A 69 0.25 2.15 -4.98
CA ARG A 69 -0.73 2.97 -4.27
C ARG A 69 -0.32 3.16 -2.81
N ARG A 70 -0.53 4.37 -2.28
CA ARG A 70 -0.36 4.68 -0.86
C ARG A 70 -1.49 4.17 0.02
N PHE A 71 -2.69 4.03 -0.57
CA PHE A 71 -3.92 3.65 0.13
C PHE A 71 -4.26 4.59 1.31
N LYS A 72 -4.13 5.92 1.13
CA LYS A 72 -4.29 6.91 2.22
C LYS A 72 -5.60 6.72 2.98
N ARG A 73 -6.72 6.72 2.26
CA ARG A 73 -8.07 6.55 2.82
C ARG A 73 -8.23 5.22 3.54
N THR A 74 -7.71 4.13 2.98
CA THR A 74 -7.82 2.79 3.59
C THR A 74 -7.01 2.73 4.89
N ARG A 75 -5.79 3.26 4.88
CA ARG A 75 -4.95 3.33 6.10
C ARG A 75 -5.65 4.14 7.20
N MET A 76 -6.20 5.31 6.89
CA MET A 76 -6.94 6.10 7.86
C MET A 76 -8.15 5.36 8.42
N ARG A 77 -8.91 4.65 7.58
CA ARG A 77 -10.03 3.82 8.03
C ARG A 77 -9.59 2.72 9.00
N LEU A 78 -8.49 2.04 8.70
CA LEU A 78 -7.96 0.98 9.55
C LEU A 78 -7.44 1.54 10.88
N ILE A 79 -6.78 2.70 10.86
CA ILE A 79 -6.27 3.37 12.08
C ILE A 79 -7.44 3.76 12.98
N LEU A 80 -8.46 4.42 12.42
CA LEU A 80 -9.65 4.81 13.17
C LEU A 80 -10.40 3.59 13.75
N ALA A 81 -10.50 2.50 12.98
CA ALA A 81 -11.13 1.27 13.47
C ALA A 81 -10.36 0.65 14.64
N LYS A 82 -9.01 0.64 14.57
CA LYS A 82 -8.17 0.13 15.65
C LYS A 82 -8.16 1.05 16.88
N GLN A 83 -8.20 2.35 16.67
CA GLN A 83 -8.32 3.33 17.75
C GLN A 83 -9.62 3.14 18.54
N ASP A 84 -10.76 2.96 17.85
CA ASP A 84 -12.03 2.66 18.51
C ASP A 84 -11.98 1.32 19.27
N GLN A 85 -11.33 0.30 18.70
CA GLN A 85 -11.13 -0.98 19.39
C GLN A 85 -10.34 -0.82 20.69
N VAL A 86 -9.25 -0.05 20.68
CA VAL A 86 -8.44 0.23 21.88
C VAL A 86 -9.28 0.98 22.91
N ALA A 87 -9.97 2.06 22.51
CA ALA A 87 -10.80 2.86 23.42
C ALA A 87 -11.92 2.05 24.09
N ARG A 88 -12.54 1.11 23.36
CA ARG A 88 -13.53 0.18 23.94
C ARG A 88 -12.91 -0.75 24.97
N LEU A 89 -11.75 -1.33 24.68
CA LEU A 89 -11.05 -2.23 25.60
C LEU A 89 -10.59 -1.49 26.86
N GLU A 90 -10.13 -0.24 26.74
CA GLU A 90 -9.83 0.64 27.88
C GLU A 90 -11.09 0.86 28.72
N SER A 91 -12.21 1.25 28.10
CA SER A 91 -13.47 1.46 28.80
C SER A 91 -14.03 0.20 29.48
N GLU A 92 -13.77 -0.98 28.91
CA GLU A 92 -14.14 -2.26 29.52
C GLU A 92 -13.24 -2.60 30.70
N LEU A 93 -11.95 -2.28 30.63
CA LEU A 93 -11.00 -2.49 31.72
C LEU A 93 -11.30 -1.54 32.89
N ASP A 94 -11.61 -0.27 32.61
CA ASP A 94 -12.01 0.71 33.62
C ASP A 94 -13.22 0.22 34.42
N LYS A 95 -14.22 -0.39 33.75
CA LYS A 95 -15.37 -0.99 34.43
C LYS A 95 -15.00 -2.17 35.33
N ILE A 96 -14.09 -3.03 34.89
CA ILE A 96 -13.60 -4.17 35.69
C ILE A 96 -12.86 -3.68 36.94
N ASP A 97 -12.15 -2.56 36.81
CA ASP A 97 -11.42 -1.92 37.90
C ASP A 97 -12.39 -1.19 38.86
N GLU A 98 -13.43 -0.53 38.37
CA GLU A 98 -14.50 0.08 39.18
C GLU A 98 -15.33 -0.95 39.94
N GLU A 99 -15.58 -2.13 39.35
CA GLU A 99 -16.36 -3.21 39.95
C GLU A 99 -15.54 -4.08 40.93
N GLU A 100 -14.25 -3.79 41.16
CA GLU A 100 -13.40 -4.55 42.09
C GLU A 100 -13.69 -4.20 43.56
N PRO A 101 -14.26 -5.12 44.35
CA PRO A 101 -14.46 -4.88 45.78
C PRO A 101 -13.16 -4.89 46.60
N ASN A 102 -12.07 -5.52 46.11
CA ASN A 102 -10.84 -5.70 46.85
C ASN A 102 -9.69 -4.81 46.34
N GLU A 103 -9.42 -3.73 47.06
CA GLU A 103 -8.34 -2.77 46.76
C GLU A 103 -6.94 -3.43 46.64
N ILE A 104 -6.70 -4.55 47.34
CA ILE A 104 -5.40 -5.26 47.26
C ILE A 104 -5.16 -5.80 45.85
N ASN A 105 -6.19 -6.28 45.16
CA ASN A 105 -6.09 -6.80 43.79
C ASN A 105 -5.80 -5.67 42.79
N LEU A 106 -6.27 -4.45 43.05
CA LEU A 106 -5.95 -3.27 42.23
C LEU A 106 -4.51 -2.78 42.48
N GLY A 107 -4.05 -2.86 43.74
CA GLY A 107 -2.72 -2.38 44.15
C GLY A 107 -1.56 -3.36 43.86
N CYS A 108 -1.85 -4.65 43.67
CA CYS A 108 -0.82 -5.67 43.45
C CYS A 108 -1.16 -6.61 42.28
N LEU A 109 -0.58 -6.32 41.11
CA LEU A 109 -0.74 -7.15 39.91
C LEU A 109 -0.27 -8.61 40.11
N ARG A 110 0.67 -8.86 41.03
CA ARG A 110 1.15 -10.22 41.36
C ARG A 110 0.13 -11.04 42.15
N GLU A 111 -0.77 -10.38 42.87
CA GLU A 111 -1.81 -10.99 43.68
C GLU A 111 -3.17 -10.99 42.96
N ASP A 112 -3.26 -10.34 41.80
CA ASP A 112 -4.45 -10.30 40.97
C ASP A 112 -4.74 -11.68 40.33
N ARG A 113 -5.79 -12.32 40.85
CA ARG A 113 -6.27 -13.63 40.39
C ARG A 113 -7.44 -13.54 39.39
N ARG A 114 -7.88 -12.34 38.99
CA ARG A 114 -9.02 -12.21 38.08
C ARG A 114 -8.62 -12.46 36.64
N GLU A 115 -8.95 -13.65 36.16
CA GLU A 115 -8.68 -14.07 34.78
C GLU A 115 -9.30 -13.13 33.74
N GLU A 116 -10.44 -12.50 34.05
CA GLU A 116 -11.11 -11.55 33.17
C GLU A 116 -10.27 -10.29 32.91
N ARG A 117 -9.70 -9.69 33.96
CA ARG A 117 -8.82 -8.52 33.85
C ARG A 117 -7.57 -8.85 33.04
N TRP A 118 -6.94 -9.99 33.34
CA TRP A 118 -5.78 -10.47 32.60
C TRP A 118 -6.09 -10.76 31.12
N LYS A 119 -7.27 -11.30 30.83
CA LYS A 119 -7.71 -11.53 29.45
C LYS A 119 -7.87 -10.20 28.71
N LYS A 120 -8.50 -9.21 29.34
CA LYS A 120 -8.68 -7.88 28.76
C LYS A 120 -7.36 -7.15 28.54
N LEU A 121 -6.44 -7.23 29.49
CA LEU A 121 -5.09 -6.68 29.35
C LEU A 121 -4.34 -7.29 28.15
N ARG A 122 -4.43 -8.61 27.94
CA ARG A 122 -3.82 -9.26 26.76
C ARG A 122 -4.50 -8.85 25.45
N GLU A 123 -5.82 -8.72 25.44
CA GLU A 123 -6.56 -8.22 24.28
C GLU A 123 -6.15 -6.78 23.93
N LEU A 124 -5.99 -5.93 24.95
CA LEU A 124 -5.55 -4.55 24.83
C LEU A 124 -4.11 -4.46 24.33
N GLU A 125 -3.18 -5.22 24.91
CA GLU A 125 -1.78 -5.29 24.46
C GLU A 125 -1.67 -5.63 22.97
N ARG A 126 -2.42 -6.65 22.53
CA ARG A 126 -2.48 -7.03 21.11
C ARG A 126 -3.06 -5.90 20.25
N ALA A 127 -4.21 -5.33 20.65
CA ALA A 127 -4.88 -4.28 19.87
C ALA A 127 -4.00 -3.02 19.75
N LEU A 128 -3.30 -2.65 20.81
CA LEU A 128 -2.40 -1.51 20.85
C LEU A 128 -1.17 -1.75 19.97
N SER A 129 -0.55 -2.93 20.06
CA SER A 129 0.56 -3.32 19.18
C SER A 129 0.18 -3.28 17.69
N GLU A 130 -1.01 -3.76 17.36
CA GLU A 130 -1.54 -3.70 16.00
C GLU A 130 -1.81 -2.26 15.54
N TYR A 131 -2.33 -1.40 16.43
CA TYR A 131 -2.54 0.01 16.17
C TYR A 131 -1.21 0.74 15.90
N ASP A 132 -0.22 0.58 16.77
CA ASP A 132 1.09 1.24 16.65
C ASP A 132 1.80 0.85 15.36
N ASN A 133 1.81 -0.45 15.03
CA ASN A 133 2.36 -0.97 13.79
C ASN A 133 1.66 -0.38 12.55
N LEU A 134 0.34 -0.22 12.62
CA LEU A 134 -0.43 0.37 11.54
C LEU A 134 -0.12 1.86 11.37
N VAL A 135 -0.01 2.60 12.46
CA VAL A 135 0.38 4.02 12.48
C VAL A 135 1.78 4.19 11.89
N GLU A 136 2.75 3.39 12.32
CA GLU A 136 4.13 3.42 11.81
C GLU A 136 4.17 3.16 10.29
N LYS A 137 3.52 2.08 9.84
CA LYS A 137 3.44 1.74 8.41
C LYS A 137 2.72 2.81 7.61
N ALA A 138 1.69 3.44 8.18
CA ALA A 138 0.97 4.51 7.51
C ALA A 138 1.81 5.78 7.42
N HIS A 139 2.51 6.15 8.49
CA HIS A 139 3.45 7.25 8.50
C HIS A 139 4.51 7.04 7.42
N TRP A 140 5.16 5.87 7.38
CA TRP A 140 6.14 5.55 6.33
C TRP A 140 5.58 5.76 4.92
N ALA A 141 4.42 5.17 4.62
CA ALA A 141 3.82 5.26 3.28
C ALA A 141 3.32 6.68 2.92
N LEU A 142 2.91 7.48 3.90
CA LEU A 142 2.45 8.86 3.70
C LEU A 142 3.62 9.84 3.56
N SER A 143 4.73 9.58 4.24
CA SER A 143 5.94 10.41 4.22
C SER A 143 6.80 10.19 2.97
N MET A 144 6.53 9.15 2.17
CA MET A 144 7.23 8.96 0.89
C MET A 144 7.03 10.18 -0.04
N PRO A 145 8.04 10.57 -0.84
CA PRO A 145 7.91 11.70 -1.78
C PRO A 145 6.81 11.47 -2.83
N ASP A 146 6.11 12.53 -3.21
CA ASP A 146 5.14 12.47 -4.30
C ASP A 146 5.78 11.99 -5.61
N VAL A 147 5.01 11.21 -6.38
CA VAL A 147 5.47 10.63 -7.63
C VAL A 147 5.59 11.71 -8.71
N ASN A 148 6.71 11.70 -9.45
CA ASN A 148 6.89 12.57 -10.59
C ASN A 148 5.96 12.16 -11.74
N GLU A 149 5.28 13.13 -12.36
CA GLU A 149 4.38 12.88 -13.49
C GLU A 149 5.07 12.16 -14.65
N LYS A 150 6.37 12.41 -14.88
CA LYS A 150 7.15 11.68 -15.90
C LYS A 150 7.22 10.17 -15.62
N GLN A 151 7.42 9.79 -14.36
CA GLN A 151 7.45 8.37 -13.97
C GLN A 151 6.07 7.74 -14.11
N ASN A 152 5.02 8.48 -13.72
CA ASN A 152 3.63 8.04 -13.87
C ASN A 152 3.28 7.81 -15.35
N GLN A 153 3.72 8.70 -16.25
CA GLN A 153 3.57 8.54 -17.68
C GLN A 153 4.30 7.29 -18.20
N SER A 154 5.55 7.06 -17.80
CA SER A 154 6.28 5.84 -18.17
C SER A 154 5.55 4.57 -17.74
N LEU A 155 4.97 4.56 -16.54
CA LEU A 155 4.16 3.44 -16.08
C LEU A 155 2.88 3.28 -16.91
N ARG A 156 2.15 4.37 -17.18
CA ARG A 156 0.94 4.32 -18.02
C ARG A 156 1.22 3.78 -19.42
N HIS A 157 2.32 4.22 -20.04
CA HIS A 157 2.77 3.70 -21.34
C HIS A 157 3.10 2.21 -21.25
N PHE A 158 3.94 1.80 -20.30
CA PHE A 158 4.29 0.40 -20.11
C PHE A 158 3.06 -0.50 -19.91
N VAL A 159 2.10 -0.06 -19.10
CA VAL A 159 0.90 -0.84 -18.80
C VAL A 159 -0.04 -0.89 -19.99
N GLY A 160 -0.18 0.22 -20.74
CA GLY A 160 -0.95 0.27 -21.99
C GLY A 160 -0.35 -0.61 -23.09
N ASP A 161 0.97 -0.57 -23.26
CA ASP A 161 1.68 -1.27 -24.34
C ASP A 161 1.85 -2.76 -24.05
N SER A 162 2.02 -3.14 -22.79
CA SER A 162 2.17 -4.56 -22.43
C SER A 162 0.85 -5.31 -22.61
N GLY A 163 -0.29 -4.67 -22.30
CA GLY A 163 -1.59 -5.34 -22.22
C GLY A 163 -1.60 -6.51 -21.24
N LEU A 164 -0.55 -6.70 -20.43
CA LEU A 164 -0.33 -7.87 -19.57
C LEU A 164 -1.04 -7.74 -18.22
N ILE A 165 -1.34 -6.52 -17.79
CA ILE A 165 -2.11 -6.21 -16.58
C ILE A 165 -3.57 -5.97 -17.00
N SER A 166 -4.52 -6.46 -16.21
CA SER A 166 -5.92 -6.18 -16.51
C SER A 166 -6.22 -4.68 -16.42
N TRP A 167 -7.20 -4.22 -17.20
CA TRP A 167 -7.64 -2.83 -17.13
C TRP A 167 -8.01 -2.42 -15.68
N LYS A 168 -8.72 -3.29 -14.96
CA LYS A 168 -9.12 -3.04 -13.57
C LYS A 168 -7.93 -2.89 -12.61
N GLU A 169 -6.88 -3.69 -12.79
CA GLU A 169 -5.67 -3.60 -11.96
C GLU A 169 -4.81 -2.39 -12.32
N SER A 170 -4.92 -1.85 -13.53
CA SER A 170 -4.14 -0.69 -13.99
C SER A 170 -4.81 0.65 -13.75
N GLU A 171 -6.10 0.66 -13.38
CA GLU A 171 -6.89 1.87 -13.09
C GLU A 171 -6.21 2.80 -12.08
N TYR A 172 -5.44 2.27 -11.12
CA TYR A 172 -4.77 3.10 -10.13
C TYR A 172 -3.76 4.07 -10.74
N THR A 173 -3.16 3.74 -11.88
CA THR A 173 -2.21 4.62 -12.57
C THR A 173 -2.89 5.89 -13.08
N ARG A 174 -4.22 5.87 -13.26
CA ARG A 174 -5.02 7.03 -13.70
C ARG A 174 -5.41 7.96 -12.55
N GLN A 175 -5.22 7.54 -11.32
CA GLN A 175 -5.49 8.36 -10.14
C GLN A 175 -4.45 9.49 -10.02
N SER A 176 -4.72 10.45 -9.13
CA SER A 176 -3.78 11.53 -8.82
C SER A 176 -2.43 10.97 -8.37
N THR A 177 -1.33 11.60 -8.80
CA THR A 177 0.03 11.25 -8.37
C THR A 177 0.22 11.28 -6.85
N ARG A 178 -0.61 12.05 -6.13
CA ARG A 178 -0.65 12.10 -4.66
C ARG A 178 -1.10 10.78 -4.02
N GLU A 179 -1.82 9.93 -4.74
CA GLU A 179 -2.24 8.60 -4.27
C GLU A 179 -1.19 7.52 -4.56
N LEU A 180 -0.11 7.87 -5.26
CA LEU A 180 0.96 6.97 -5.65
C LEU A 180 2.23 7.24 -4.83
N MET A 181 2.98 6.19 -4.54
CA MET A 181 4.31 6.23 -3.93
C MET A 181 5.30 5.54 -4.86
N TYR A 182 6.50 6.11 -4.94
CA TYR A 182 7.64 5.50 -5.58
C TYR A 182 8.45 4.76 -4.53
N ILE A 183 8.64 3.44 -4.69
CA ILE A 183 9.44 2.62 -3.76
C ILE A 183 10.80 2.24 -4.33
N GLY A 184 11.06 2.59 -5.59
CA GLY A 184 12.35 2.27 -6.19
C GLY A 184 13.48 2.99 -5.50
N VAL A 185 14.71 2.53 -5.76
CA VAL A 185 15.91 3.19 -5.26
C VAL A 185 15.80 4.65 -5.67
N VAL A 186 15.57 5.52 -4.68
CA VAL A 186 15.81 6.93 -4.86
C VAL A 186 17.30 6.95 -5.16
N ARG A 187 17.71 7.29 -6.40
CA ARG A 187 19.05 7.86 -6.56
C ARG A 187 18.99 9.13 -5.75
N ASP A 188 19.41 8.98 -4.50
CA ASP A 188 18.95 9.78 -3.41
C ASP A 188 19.67 11.12 -3.50
N ARG A 189 19.05 12.10 -4.19
CA ARG A 189 19.56 13.48 -4.16
C ARG A 189 19.66 14.00 -2.71
N GLY A 190 18.92 13.41 -1.77
CA GLY A 190 19.07 13.62 -0.33
C GLY A 190 20.42 13.09 0.18
N MET A 191 20.77 11.84 -0.14
CA MET A 191 22.08 11.28 0.21
C MET A 191 23.23 11.92 -0.55
N GLU A 192 23.07 12.39 -1.78
CA GLU A 192 24.11 13.18 -2.47
C GLU A 192 24.42 14.46 -1.70
N LYS A 193 23.41 15.16 -1.17
CA LYS A 193 23.61 16.36 -0.34
C LYS A 193 24.25 16.02 1.00
N ILE A 194 23.78 14.96 1.68
CA ILE A 194 24.33 14.53 2.97
C ILE A 194 25.78 14.05 2.81
N THR A 195 26.08 13.28 1.77
CA THR A 195 27.46 12.84 1.47
C THR A 195 28.35 14.00 1.05
N THR A 196 27.83 15.00 0.34
CA THR A 196 28.58 16.22 0.01
C THR A 196 28.91 17.04 1.26
N VAL A 197 27.95 17.22 2.17
CA VAL A 197 28.18 17.92 3.44
C VAL A 197 29.15 17.14 4.32
N ALA A 198 28.95 15.82 4.47
CA ALA A 198 29.86 14.96 5.23
C ALA A 198 31.28 15.00 4.65
N LYS A 199 31.43 14.94 3.32
CA LYS A 199 32.71 15.05 2.63
C LYS A 199 33.39 16.40 2.88
N SER A 200 32.64 17.51 2.82
CA SER A 200 33.18 18.85 3.10
C SER A 200 33.66 19.02 4.55
N ILE A 201 32.99 18.39 5.52
CA ILE A 201 33.39 18.41 6.93
C ILE A 201 34.69 17.61 7.12
N VAL A 202 34.77 16.43 6.51
CA VAL A 202 35.96 15.58 6.57
C VAL A 202 37.16 16.27 5.92
N GLU A 203 37.00 16.87 4.75
CA GLU A 203 38.06 17.64 4.07
C GLU A 203 38.52 18.85 4.90
N ALA A 204 37.59 19.58 5.55
CA ALA A 204 37.94 20.67 6.45
C ALA A 204 38.70 20.19 7.69
N MET A 205 38.35 19.03 8.25
CA MET A 205 39.08 18.44 9.37
C MET A 205 40.50 18.04 8.99
N TYR A 206 40.69 17.39 7.84
CA TYR A 206 42.04 17.02 7.36
C TYR A 206 42.89 18.26 7.01
N GLY A 207 42.29 19.28 6.39
CA GLY A 207 42.99 20.54 6.09
C GLY A 207 43.41 21.33 7.34
N LEU A 208 42.70 21.19 8.46
CA LEU A 208 43.10 21.76 9.76
C LEU A 208 44.20 20.94 10.43
N TYR A 209 44.21 19.62 10.24
CA TYR A 209 45.23 18.72 10.78
C TYR A 209 46.59 18.93 10.10
N ASP A 210 46.62 19.11 8.77
CA ASP A 210 47.85 19.39 8.02
C ASP A 210 48.46 20.76 8.34
N LYS A 211 47.62 21.78 8.64
CA LYS A 211 48.11 23.12 9.01
C LYS A 211 48.78 23.17 10.39
N ASN A 212 48.40 22.29 11.31
CA ASN A 212 48.94 22.26 12.68
C ASN A 212 50.21 21.41 12.83
N MET A 213 50.65 20.71 11.77
CA MET A 213 51.90 19.92 11.74
C MET A 213 53.04 20.60 10.97
N GLY A 214 52.80 21.80 10.41
CA GLY A 214 53.74 22.57 9.61
C GLY A 214 54.26 23.86 10.26
N GLU A 215 53.90 24.12 11.52
CA GLU A 215 54.52 25.13 12.42
C GLU A 215 55.39 24.43 13.47
#